data_AF-A0AA91ZT13-F1
#
_entry.id   AF-A0AA91ZT13-F1
#
_cell.length_a   1.000
_cell.length_b   1.000
_cell.length_c   1.000
_cell.angle_alpha   90.00
_cell.angle_beta   90.00
_cell.angle_gamma   90.00
#
_symmetry.space_group_name_H-M   'P 1'
#
loop_
_entity.id
_entity.type
_entity.pdbx_description
1 polymer ?
#
loop_
_entity_poly.entity_id
_entity_poly.type
_entity_poly.pdbx_seq_one_letter_code
_entity_poly.pdbx_strand_id
1 'polypeptide(L)'
;MNMKKLVITLFIAMLALAGCNTKKEESTKKDKIEEVKVAVQTNPKEIKPNEKTEVQALVTQGKEKVTDADDVKFEIWKDGEEKHEMLDGKHKGKGVYAVEKTFPSDGVYHIIAHTNAREMHVMPEVKVAVGNAKVEDTKKESGHEAGHGDHKSDTMIHLMAGDIKVNAESTMKVHLKQKEEALTGAEVQLEIWKDGVEKHEFIPAKEGNKGEYESKHTFKEAGTYKVKVHVKKGELHEHKEETVEVK
;
A
#
# COMPACT_ATOMS: atom_id res chain seq x y z
N MET A 1 7.56 -57.00 -69.37
CA MET A 1 7.91 -56.92 -67.93
C MET A 1 9.22 -56.19 -67.80
N ASN A 2 9.20 -54.85 -67.71
CA ASN A 2 10.42 -54.04 -67.62
C ASN A 2 10.38 -53.21 -66.34
N MET A 3 10.96 -53.80 -65.30
CA MET A 3 11.06 -53.41 -63.90
C MET A 3 12.01 -52.20 -63.70
N LYS A 4 11.82 -51.12 -64.46
CA LYS A 4 12.66 -49.90 -64.39
C LYS A 4 11.88 -48.60 -64.16
N LYS A 5 10.54 -48.65 -64.15
CA LYS A 5 9.69 -47.48 -63.86
C LYS A 5 9.17 -47.42 -62.42
N LEU A 6 9.44 -48.45 -61.60
CA LEU A 6 8.84 -48.60 -60.28
C LEU A 6 9.70 -48.01 -59.12
N VAL A 7 10.94 -47.60 -59.39
CA VAL A 7 11.87 -47.11 -58.34
C VAL A 7 11.94 -45.58 -58.28
N ILE A 8 11.51 -44.86 -59.33
CA ILE A 8 11.57 -43.39 -59.37
C ILE A 8 10.29 -42.74 -58.81
N THR A 9 9.17 -43.46 -58.74
CA THR A 9 7.91 -42.94 -58.19
C THR A 9 7.85 -42.96 -56.66
N LEU A 10 8.73 -43.72 -55.99
CA LEU A 10 8.73 -43.86 -54.53
C LEU A 10 9.53 -42.77 -53.78
N PHE A 11 10.33 -41.96 -54.48
CA PHE A 11 11.17 -40.93 -53.84
C PHE A 11 10.50 -39.54 -53.75
N ILE A 12 9.39 -39.32 -54.44
CA ILE A 12 8.67 -38.02 -54.46
C ILE A 12 7.54 -37.97 -53.41
N ALA A 13 7.13 -39.12 -52.86
CA ALA A 13 6.06 -39.21 -51.86
C ALA A 13 6.51 -38.91 -50.41
N MET A 14 7.81 -38.71 -50.15
CA MET A 14 8.35 -38.54 -48.79
C MET A 14 8.48 -37.08 -48.32
N LEU A 15 8.13 -36.09 -49.16
CA LEU A 15 8.27 -34.66 -48.86
C LEU A 15 6.98 -33.97 -48.38
N ALA A 16 5.88 -34.70 -48.20
CA ALA A 16 4.58 -34.14 -47.79
C ALA A 16 4.25 -34.30 -46.29
N LEU A 17 5.23 -34.66 -45.45
CA LEU A 17 5.06 -34.75 -43.99
C LEU A 17 5.65 -33.54 -43.25
N ALA A 18 5.62 -32.36 -43.88
CA ALA A 18 5.71 -31.09 -43.13
C ALA A 18 4.47 -31.00 -42.24
N GLY A 19 4.61 -31.47 -41.01
CA GLY A 19 3.55 -31.52 -40.03
C GLY A 19 2.93 -30.15 -39.82
N CYS A 20 1.60 -30.11 -39.86
CA CYS A 20 0.84 -29.17 -39.05
C CYS A 20 1.26 -29.39 -37.59
N ASN A 21 2.32 -28.73 -37.15
CA ASN A 21 2.48 -28.44 -35.75
C ASN A 21 1.55 -27.25 -35.48
N THR A 22 0.26 -27.54 -35.36
CA THR A 22 -0.67 -26.64 -34.70
C THR A 22 -0.16 -26.56 -33.27
N LYS A 23 0.74 -25.60 -33.05
CA LYS A 23 1.14 -25.15 -31.73
C LYS A 23 -0.16 -24.67 -31.11
N LYS A 24 -0.84 -25.59 -30.44
CA LYS A 24 -1.83 -25.30 -29.45
C LYS A 24 -1.05 -24.48 -28.45
N GLU A 25 -1.14 -23.17 -28.59
CA GLU A 25 -0.87 -22.28 -27.47
C GLU A 25 -1.79 -22.81 -26.38
N GLU A 26 -1.24 -23.68 -25.53
CA GLU A 26 -1.57 -23.61 -24.13
C GLU A 26 -1.29 -22.17 -23.77
N SER A 27 -2.34 -21.36 -23.87
CA SER A 27 -2.53 -20.25 -22.99
C SER A 27 -2.29 -20.84 -21.61
N THR A 28 -1.06 -20.71 -21.13
CA THR A 28 -0.75 -20.76 -19.72
C THR A 28 -1.82 -19.85 -19.16
N LYS A 29 -2.81 -20.42 -18.48
CA LYS A 29 -3.54 -19.65 -17.49
C LYS A 29 -2.41 -19.19 -16.58
N LYS A 30 -1.90 -17.98 -16.82
CA LYS A 30 -1.40 -17.16 -15.75
C LYS A 30 -2.58 -17.15 -14.82
N ASP A 31 -2.57 -18.02 -13.83
CA ASP A 31 -3.43 -17.88 -12.67
C ASP A 31 -3.19 -16.43 -12.26
N LYS A 32 -4.17 -15.58 -12.57
CA LYS A 32 -4.13 -14.19 -12.14
C LYS A 32 -4.15 -14.32 -10.63
N ILE A 33 -3.01 -14.08 -10.00
CA ILE A 33 -2.91 -13.97 -8.56
C ILE A 33 -3.95 -12.91 -8.19
N GLU A 34 -5.01 -13.37 -7.52
CA GLU A 34 -6.07 -12.46 -7.12
C GLU A 34 -5.49 -11.52 -6.06
N GLU A 35 -5.74 -10.23 -6.17
CA GLU A 35 -5.22 -9.26 -5.23
C GLU A 35 -5.92 -9.39 -3.87
N VAL A 36 -5.18 -9.16 -2.79
CA VAL A 36 -5.79 -8.96 -1.47
C VAL A 36 -6.59 -7.67 -1.49
N LYS A 37 -7.80 -7.72 -0.93
CA LYS A 37 -8.71 -6.59 -0.77
C LYS A 37 -9.07 -6.44 0.68
N VAL A 38 -9.06 -5.20 1.13
CA VAL A 38 -9.37 -4.80 2.49
C VAL A 38 -10.54 -3.84 2.46
N ALA A 39 -11.59 -4.13 3.23
CA ALA A 39 -12.71 -3.22 3.44
C ALA A 39 -12.72 -2.75 4.88
N VAL A 40 -12.61 -1.43 5.09
CA VAL A 40 -12.65 -0.81 6.42
C VAL A 40 -14.08 -0.43 6.78
N GLN A 41 -14.51 -0.78 7.97
CA GLN A 41 -15.84 -0.49 8.49
C GLN A 41 -15.81 -0.26 10.00
N THR A 42 -16.86 0.36 10.53
CA THR A 42 -17.02 0.60 11.96
C THR A 42 -18.30 -0.05 12.49
N ASN A 43 -18.25 -0.46 13.76
CA ASN A 43 -19.38 -0.98 14.49
C ASN A 43 -19.44 -0.32 15.89
N PRO A 44 -20.46 0.51 16.19
CA PRO A 44 -21.58 0.89 15.31
C PRO A 44 -21.13 1.73 14.10
N LYS A 45 -22.00 1.79 13.07
CA LYS A 45 -21.77 2.63 11.88
C LYS A 45 -21.85 4.12 12.21
N GLU A 46 -22.81 4.51 13.04
CA GLU A 46 -22.91 5.87 13.59
C GLU A 46 -22.03 5.97 14.82
N ILE A 47 -20.98 6.77 14.74
CA ILE A 47 -19.97 6.88 15.78
C ILE A 47 -20.30 8.08 16.67
N LYS A 48 -20.43 7.82 17.97
CA LYS A 48 -20.62 8.88 18.97
C LYS A 48 -19.29 9.21 19.65
N PRO A 49 -19.03 10.49 19.95
CA PRO A 49 -17.87 10.86 20.74
C PRO A 49 -17.91 10.19 22.11
N ASN A 50 -16.75 9.81 22.62
CA ASN A 50 -16.54 9.19 23.93
C ASN A 50 -17.25 7.83 24.12
N GLU A 51 -17.78 7.23 23.05
CA GLU A 51 -18.29 5.86 23.05
C GLU A 51 -17.32 4.90 22.36
N LYS A 52 -17.31 3.65 22.83
CA LYS A 52 -16.49 2.60 22.22
C LYS A 52 -17.02 2.25 20.83
N THR A 53 -16.14 2.24 19.85
CA THR A 53 -16.40 1.82 18.48
C THR A 53 -15.39 0.77 18.07
N GLU A 54 -15.84 -0.33 17.50
CA GLU A 54 -14.95 -1.32 16.90
C GLU A 54 -14.65 -0.90 15.46
N VAL A 55 -13.38 -0.60 15.18
CA VAL A 55 -12.87 -0.38 13.83
C VAL A 55 -12.43 -1.73 13.28
N GLN A 56 -12.89 -2.08 12.08
CA GLN A 56 -12.70 -3.40 11.49
C GLN A 56 -12.12 -3.30 10.08
N ALA A 57 -11.25 -4.24 9.74
CA ALA A 57 -10.75 -4.52 8.41
C ALA A 57 -11.18 -5.93 8.02
N LEU A 58 -11.99 -6.05 6.96
CA LEU A 58 -12.34 -7.31 6.36
C LEU A 58 -11.38 -7.62 5.21
N VAL A 59 -10.53 -8.63 5.39
CA VAL A 59 -9.50 -9.02 4.44
C VAL A 59 -9.97 -10.20 3.60
N THR A 60 -9.86 -10.06 2.28
CA THR A 60 -10.30 -11.05 1.30
C THR A 60 -9.30 -11.21 0.17
N GLN A 61 -9.22 -12.41 -0.41
CA GLN A 61 -8.55 -12.66 -1.67
C GLN A 61 -9.53 -13.43 -2.56
N GLY A 62 -10.04 -12.77 -3.60
CA GLY A 62 -11.18 -13.27 -4.36
C GLY A 62 -12.42 -13.51 -3.51
N LYS A 63 -12.80 -14.80 -3.38
CA LYS A 63 -13.94 -15.23 -2.55
C LYS A 63 -13.50 -15.70 -1.16
N GLU A 64 -12.21 -15.87 -0.93
CA GLU A 64 -11.66 -16.36 0.33
C GLU A 64 -11.58 -15.24 1.36
N LYS A 65 -11.83 -15.59 2.63
CA LYS A 65 -11.56 -14.71 3.77
C LYS A 65 -10.15 -15.00 4.25
N VAL A 66 -9.28 -14.00 4.21
CA VAL A 66 -7.88 -14.13 4.61
C VAL A 66 -7.81 -14.08 6.12
N THR A 67 -7.51 -15.21 6.76
CA THR A 67 -7.42 -15.36 8.22
C THR A 67 -5.98 -15.45 8.72
N ASP A 68 -5.04 -15.41 7.80
CA ASP A 68 -3.61 -15.64 7.94
C ASP A 68 -2.79 -14.42 7.49
N ALA A 69 -3.36 -13.22 7.56
CA ALA A 69 -2.59 -11.99 7.38
C ALA A 69 -1.47 -11.92 8.42
N ASP A 70 -0.28 -11.51 7.98
CA ASP A 70 0.92 -11.39 8.81
C ASP A 70 0.71 -10.32 9.88
N ASP A 71 0.16 -9.17 9.47
CA ASP A 71 -0.28 -8.12 10.38
C ASP A 71 -1.42 -7.28 9.79
N VAL A 72 -2.24 -6.72 10.68
CA VAL A 72 -3.22 -5.68 10.35
C VAL A 72 -3.16 -4.59 11.42
N LYS A 73 -2.84 -3.36 11.03
CA LYS A 73 -2.78 -2.20 11.92
C LYS A 73 -3.70 -1.08 11.42
N PHE A 74 -4.25 -0.30 12.34
CA PHE A 74 -5.14 0.81 12.05
C PHE A 74 -4.48 2.12 12.41
N GLU A 75 -4.27 2.97 11.42
CA GLU A 75 -3.77 4.33 11.59
C GLU A 75 -4.95 5.29 11.58
N ILE A 76 -5.11 6.03 12.67
CA ILE A 76 -6.29 6.85 12.90
C ILE A 76 -5.85 8.25 13.31
N TRP A 77 -6.37 9.27 12.63
CA TRP A 77 -6.19 10.67 12.99
C TRP A 77 -7.45 11.47 12.70
N LYS A 78 -7.59 12.62 13.36
CA LYS A 78 -8.65 13.57 13.08
C LYS A 78 -8.24 14.43 11.89
N ASP A 79 -9.18 14.73 10.99
CA ASP A 79 -8.93 15.62 9.86
C ASP A 79 -8.35 16.96 10.35
N GLY A 80 -7.25 17.39 9.75
CA GLY A 80 -6.48 18.58 10.15
C GLY A 80 -5.49 18.38 11.31
N GLU A 81 -5.39 17.21 11.92
CA GLU A 81 -4.35 16.88 12.91
C GLU A 81 -3.18 16.12 12.26
N GLU A 82 -1.94 16.50 12.59
CA GLU A 82 -0.73 15.82 12.11
C GLU A 82 -0.40 14.55 12.93
N LYS A 83 -0.97 14.42 14.13
CA LYS A 83 -0.64 13.31 15.02
C LYS A 83 -1.53 12.12 14.72
N HIS A 84 -0.89 11.03 14.29
CA HIS A 84 -1.57 9.79 13.99
C HIS A 84 -1.41 8.77 15.12
N GLU A 85 -2.43 7.94 15.32
CA GLU A 85 -2.43 6.85 16.30
C GLU A 85 -2.40 5.52 15.56
N MET A 86 -1.37 4.71 15.81
CA MET A 86 -1.21 3.38 15.23
C MET A 86 -1.65 2.31 16.23
N LEU A 87 -2.63 1.48 15.84
CA LEU A 87 -3.24 0.47 16.69
C LEU A 87 -3.16 -0.93 16.08
N ASP A 88 -2.73 -1.92 16.87
CA ASP A 88 -2.68 -3.32 16.42
C ASP A 88 -4.09 -3.94 16.35
N GLY A 89 -4.46 -4.40 15.15
CA GLY A 89 -5.69 -5.12 14.89
C GLY A 89 -5.62 -6.56 15.37
N LYS A 90 -6.66 -7.02 16.07
CA LYS A 90 -6.79 -8.41 16.51
C LYS A 90 -7.67 -9.19 15.56
N HIS A 91 -7.22 -10.36 15.13
CA HIS A 91 -8.04 -11.26 14.32
C HIS A 91 -9.25 -11.77 15.13
N LYS A 92 -10.46 -11.56 14.60
CA LYS A 92 -11.75 -11.95 15.17
C LYS A 92 -12.40 -13.14 14.44
N GLY A 93 -11.68 -13.74 13.49
CA GLY A 93 -12.19 -14.81 12.64
C GLY A 93 -12.88 -14.29 11.38
N LYS A 94 -13.12 -15.20 10.42
CA LYS A 94 -13.79 -14.91 9.14
C LYS A 94 -13.13 -13.75 8.35
N GLY A 95 -11.82 -13.60 8.49
CA GLY A 95 -11.01 -12.56 7.85
C GLY A 95 -11.26 -11.15 8.39
N VAL A 96 -11.88 -11.02 9.57
CA VAL A 96 -12.08 -9.73 10.24
C VAL A 96 -10.94 -9.51 11.23
N TYR A 97 -10.26 -8.38 11.10
CA TYR A 97 -9.29 -7.86 12.05
C TYR A 97 -9.85 -6.58 12.64
N ALA A 98 -9.72 -6.38 13.95
CA ALA A 98 -10.43 -5.29 14.62
C ALA A 98 -9.67 -4.70 15.81
N VAL A 99 -9.93 -3.43 16.08
CA VAL A 99 -9.50 -2.73 17.30
C VAL A 99 -10.65 -1.93 17.92
N GLU A 100 -10.68 -1.86 19.25
CA GLU A 100 -11.59 -0.95 19.95
C GLU A 100 -10.96 0.45 19.99
N LYS A 101 -11.72 1.46 19.53
CA LYS A 101 -11.34 2.88 19.57
C LYS A 101 -12.45 3.71 20.21
N THR A 102 -12.05 4.65 21.06
CA THR A 102 -12.92 5.73 21.52
C THR A 102 -12.46 7.03 20.89
N PHE A 103 -13.36 7.72 20.19
CA PHE A 103 -13.09 9.00 19.54
C PHE A 103 -13.46 10.15 20.50
N PRO A 104 -12.53 11.05 20.86
CA PRO A 104 -12.75 11.99 21.96
C PRO A 104 -13.71 13.15 21.64
N SER A 105 -13.87 13.49 20.36
CA SER A 105 -14.59 14.70 19.94
C SER A 105 -15.30 14.51 18.60
N ASP A 106 -16.30 15.35 18.34
CA ASP A 106 -16.90 15.49 17.01
C ASP A 106 -15.85 15.85 15.95
N GLY A 107 -16.00 15.28 14.76
CA GLY A 107 -15.15 15.58 13.62
C GLY A 107 -15.16 14.48 12.56
N VAL A 108 -14.47 14.75 11.46
CA VAL A 108 -14.12 13.73 10.48
C VAL A 108 -12.81 13.11 10.91
N TYR A 109 -12.75 11.79 10.91
CA TYR A 109 -11.55 11.03 11.20
C TYR A 109 -11.17 10.20 9.98
N HIS A 110 -9.87 10.07 9.75
CA HIS A 110 -9.31 9.20 8.74
C HIS A 110 -8.89 7.90 9.39
N ILE A 111 -9.08 6.80 8.66
CA ILE A 111 -8.67 5.46 9.09
C ILE A 111 -7.98 4.80 7.90
N ILE A 112 -6.68 4.50 8.05
CA ILE A 112 -5.97 3.61 7.13
C ILE A 112 -5.82 2.24 7.80
N ALA A 113 -6.15 1.18 7.06
CA ALA A 113 -5.89 -0.19 7.51
C ALA A 113 -4.65 -0.74 6.79
N HIS A 114 -3.49 -0.71 7.45
CA HIS A 114 -2.26 -1.33 6.96
C HIS A 114 -2.38 -2.84 7.09
N THR A 115 -2.45 -3.54 5.97
CA THR A 115 -2.62 -5.00 5.94
C THR A 115 -1.49 -5.62 5.15
N ASN A 116 -0.62 -6.36 5.84
CA ASN A 116 0.35 -7.25 5.22
C ASN A 116 -0.24 -8.66 5.18
N ALA A 117 -0.47 -9.18 3.97
CA ALA A 117 -0.97 -10.53 3.78
C ALA A 117 -0.49 -11.10 2.45
N ARG A 118 0.05 -12.33 2.48
CA ARG A 118 0.42 -13.10 1.27
C ARG A 118 1.33 -12.28 0.34
N GLU A 119 2.38 -11.70 0.92
CA GLU A 119 3.38 -10.86 0.23
C GLU A 119 2.82 -9.56 -0.37
N MET A 120 1.59 -9.17 -0.02
CA MET A 120 0.96 -7.93 -0.45
C MET A 120 0.73 -6.99 0.74
N HIS A 121 1.00 -5.70 0.52
CA HIS A 121 0.64 -4.64 1.44
C HIS A 121 -0.52 -3.84 0.86
N VAL A 122 -1.67 -3.86 1.54
CA VAL A 122 -2.89 -3.19 1.12
C VAL A 122 -3.32 -2.20 2.18
N MET A 123 -3.57 -0.95 1.78
CA MET A 123 -3.80 0.19 2.68
C MET A 123 -4.94 1.07 2.15
N PRO A 124 -6.20 0.66 2.31
CA PRO A 124 -7.33 1.52 2.03
C PRO A 124 -7.46 2.58 3.12
N GLU A 125 -7.80 3.80 2.71
CA GLU A 125 -8.18 4.88 3.59
C GLU A 125 -9.70 5.11 3.53
N VAL A 126 -10.33 5.31 4.68
CA VAL A 126 -11.72 5.75 4.77
C VAL A 126 -11.86 6.94 5.69
N LYS A 127 -12.79 7.85 5.37
CA LYS A 127 -13.22 8.93 6.26
C LYS A 127 -14.49 8.50 7.00
N VAL A 128 -14.54 8.75 8.30
CA VAL A 128 -15.71 8.49 9.15
C VAL A 128 -16.13 9.76 9.88
N ALA A 129 -17.44 9.97 10.03
CA ALA A 129 -17.98 11.05 10.84
C ALA A 129 -18.18 10.57 12.29
N VAL A 130 -17.73 11.39 13.23
CA VAL A 130 -17.96 11.22 14.66
C VAL A 130 -18.83 12.37 15.15
N GLY A 131 -19.89 12.05 15.89
CA GLY A 131 -20.84 13.02 16.41
C GLY A 131 -21.67 13.68 15.30
N ASN A 132 -21.75 15.01 15.30
CA ASN A 132 -22.56 15.77 14.36
C ASN A 132 -21.83 16.11 13.04
N ALA A 133 -20.59 15.63 12.89
CA ALA A 133 -19.84 15.81 11.66
C ALA A 133 -20.55 15.13 10.49
N LYS A 134 -20.33 15.66 9.28
CA LYS A 134 -20.78 15.04 8.05
C LYS A 134 -19.57 14.73 7.21
N VAL A 135 -19.42 13.48 6.81
CA VAL A 135 -18.57 13.16 5.67
C VAL A 135 -19.38 13.58 4.45
N GLU A 136 -18.89 14.54 3.67
CA GLU A 136 -19.52 14.82 2.38
C GLU A 136 -19.44 13.54 1.54
N ASP A 137 -20.60 12.98 1.20
CA ASP A 137 -20.74 11.75 0.41
C ASP A 137 -20.12 11.95 -0.98
N THR A 138 -18.80 11.74 -1.07
CA THR A 138 -18.14 11.55 -2.34
C THR A 138 -18.35 10.08 -2.70
N LYS A 139 -19.52 9.76 -3.26
CA LYS A 139 -19.76 8.45 -3.87
C LYS A 139 -18.65 8.18 -4.88
N LYS A 140 -17.77 7.22 -4.57
CA LYS A 140 -16.72 6.67 -5.45
C LYS A 140 -15.86 7.73 -6.12
N GLU A 141 -14.79 8.13 -5.45
CA GLU A 141 -13.51 8.55 -6.02
C GLU A 141 -12.67 9.00 -4.82
N SER A 142 -11.61 8.24 -4.50
CA SER A 142 -10.67 8.62 -3.44
C SER A 142 -9.81 9.78 -3.95
N GLY A 143 -10.36 10.98 -3.86
CA GLY A 143 -9.63 12.23 -4.02
C GLY A 143 -10.09 13.17 -2.92
N HIS A 144 -9.30 13.29 -1.86
CA HIS A 144 -9.44 14.40 -0.92
C HIS A 144 -8.09 14.89 -0.42
N GLU A 145 -7.87 16.16 -0.71
CA GLU A 145 -6.78 17.02 -0.28
C GLU A 145 -6.72 17.18 1.24
N ALA A 146 -5.51 17.45 1.75
CA ALA A 146 -5.27 18.20 2.97
C ALA A 146 -4.16 19.23 2.70
N GLY A 147 -4.40 20.50 3.03
CA GLY A 147 -3.40 21.58 2.97
C GLY A 147 -2.24 21.29 3.94
N HIS A 148 -1.00 21.68 3.61
CA HIS A 148 -0.55 23.05 3.43
C HIS A 148 0.28 23.27 2.15
N GLY A 149 -0.13 24.26 1.32
CA GLY A 149 0.70 24.91 0.29
C GLY A 149 0.37 24.55 -1.17
N ASP A 150 -0.53 25.34 -1.79
CA ASP A 150 -0.63 25.62 -3.25
C ASP A 150 -0.43 24.52 -4.32
N HIS A 151 -0.56 23.23 -4.02
CA HIS A 151 -0.56 22.18 -5.05
C HIS A 151 -1.63 21.13 -4.79
N LYS A 152 -2.68 21.13 -5.64
CA LYS A 152 -3.56 19.99 -5.91
C LYS A 152 -2.73 18.85 -6.50
N SER A 153 -1.95 18.17 -5.67
CA SER A 153 -1.22 17.00 -6.12
C SER A 153 -2.12 15.79 -5.98
N ASP A 154 -2.41 15.14 -7.10
CA ASP A 154 -3.03 13.80 -7.14
C ASP A 154 -2.12 12.73 -6.49
N THR A 155 -1.07 13.11 -5.77
CA THR A 155 0.00 12.23 -5.27
C THR A 155 -0.15 12.05 -3.77
N MET A 156 -0.38 10.81 -3.33
CA MET A 156 -0.39 10.46 -1.92
C MET A 156 0.99 9.97 -1.51
N ILE A 157 1.56 10.60 -0.48
CA ILE A 157 2.80 10.18 0.17
C ILE A 157 2.45 9.75 1.60
N HIS A 158 2.73 8.48 1.93
CA HIS A 158 2.52 7.94 3.27
C HIS A 158 3.83 7.38 3.81
N LEU A 159 4.34 7.93 4.90
CA LEU A 159 5.55 7.43 5.56
C LEU A 159 5.16 6.55 6.73
N MET A 160 5.72 5.34 6.78
CA MET A 160 5.70 4.49 7.94
C MET A 160 7.09 4.40 8.56
N ALA A 161 7.20 4.99 9.73
CA ALA A 161 8.26 4.74 10.68
C ALA A 161 7.65 3.94 11.83
N GLY A 162 8.02 2.66 11.96
CA GLY A 162 7.65 1.86 13.13
C GLY A 162 8.33 2.37 14.41
N ASP A 163 8.37 1.56 15.46
CA ASP A 163 9.12 1.90 16.67
C ASP A 163 10.63 2.02 16.35
N ILE A 164 11.16 3.25 16.36
CA ILE A 164 12.57 3.52 16.10
C ILE A 164 13.34 3.49 17.42
N LYS A 165 14.39 2.66 17.48
CA LYS A 165 15.29 2.55 18.63
C LYS A 165 16.69 3.07 18.33
N VAL A 166 17.30 3.75 19.28
CA VAL A 166 18.68 4.22 19.17
C VAL A 166 19.62 3.03 18.94
N ASN A 167 20.56 3.20 18.01
CA ASN A 167 21.55 2.20 17.60
C ASN A 167 21.00 0.90 17.01
N ALA A 168 19.68 0.80 16.76
CA ALA A 168 19.07 -0.29 16.01
C ALA A 168 18.82 0.14 14.56
N GLU A 169 19.07 -0.77 13.61
CA GLU A 169 18.64 -0.55 12.22
C GLU A 169 17.12 -0.44 12.19
N SER A 170 16.63 0.70 11.72
CA SER A 170 15.20 0.99 11.57
C SER A 170 14.87 1.06 10.09
N THR A 171 13.78 0.42 9.72
CA THR A 171 13.27 0.39 8.35
C THR A 171 12.11 1.36 8.25
N MET A 172 12.23 2.36 7.38
CA MET A 172 11.17 3.30 7.01
C MET A 172 10.63 2.92 5.65
N LYS A 173 9.31 2.86 5.54
CA LYS A 173 8.61 2.55 4.29
C LYS A 173 7.83 3.77 3.82
N VAL A 174 7.94 4.08 2.54
CA VAL A 174 7.17 5.14 1.88
C VAL A 174 6.24 4.47 0.89
N HIS A 175 4.94 4.70 1.05
CA HIS A 175 3.95 4.29 0.06
C HIS A 175 3.56 5.48 -0.79
N LEU A 176 3.67 5.29 -2.10
CA LEU A 176 3.34 6.30 -3.09
C LEU A 176 2.17 5.83 -3.93
N LYS A 177 1.15 6.69 -4.04
CA LYS A 177 0.07 6.54 -5.00
C LYS A 177 -0.06 7.79 -5.85
N GLN A 178 -0.40 7.63 -7.11
CA GLN A 178 -0.91 8.69 -7.96
C GLN A 178 -2.36 8.37 -8.27
N LYS A 179 -3.28 9.25 -7.86
CA LYS A 179 -4.72 9.00 -7.85
C LYS A 179 -4.99 7.76 -6.99
N GLU A 180 -5.37 6.64 -7.60
CA GLU A 180 -5.66 5.38 -6.91
C GLU A 180 -4.65 4.27 -7.24
N GLU A 181 -3.66 4.53 -8.11
CA GLU A 181 -2.69 3.55 -8.55
C GLU A 181 -1.34 3.71 -7.84
N ALA A 182 -0.69 2.59 -7.54
CA ALA A 182 0.66 2.58 -6.98
C ALA A 182 1.65 3.30 -7.91
N LEU A 183 2.36 4.29 -7.38
CA LEU A 183 3.34 5.07 -8.13
C LEU A 183 4.70 4.36 -8.11
N THR A 184 4.97 3.55 -9.13
CA THR A 184 6.22 2.79 -9.27
C THR A 184 7.32 3.59 -9.99
N GLY A 185 8.59 3.21 -9.84
CA GLY A 185 9.72 3.78 -10.57
C GLY A 185 9.99 5.27 -10.32
N ALA A 186 9.55 5.81 -9.18
CA ALA A 186 9.91 7.16 -8.73
C ALA A 186 11.29 7.15 -8.05
N GLU A 187 12.00 8.27 -8.12
CA GLU A 187 13.14 8.54 -7.26
C GLU A 187 12.61 9.05 -5.92
N VAL A 188 12.89 8.29 -4.85
CA VAL A 188 12.45 8.61 -3.49
C VAL A 188 13.65 8.80 -2.60
N GLN A 189 13.68 9.92 -1.88
CA GLN A 189 14.75 10.26 -0.95
C GLN A 189 14.16 10.76 0.37
N LEU A 190 14.66 10.23 1.49
CA LEU A 190 14.36 10.73 2.82
C LEU A 190 15.42 11.76 3.21
N GLU A 191 14.98 12.96 3.55
CA GLU A 191 15.78 13.98 4.22
C GLU A 191 15.44 13.94 5.72
N ILE A 192 16.43 13.67 6.57
CA ILE A 192 16.24 13.40 7.99
C ILE A 192 17.07 14.37 8.81
N TRP A 193 16.48 15.00 9.81
CA TRP A 193 17.20 15.85 10.76
C TRP A 193 16.58 15.80 12.15
N LYS A 194 17.43 15.96 13.16
CA LYS A 194 16.96 16.08 14.55
C LYS A 194 16.32 17.45 14.75
N ASP A 195 15.21 17.51 15.47
CA ASP A 195 14.54 18.78 15.72
C ASP A 195 15.48 19.78 16.42
N GLY A 196 15.49 21.02 15.93
CA GLY A 196 16.43 22.06 16.35
C GLY A 196 17.89 21.91 15.85
N VAL A 197 18.18 20.97 14.96
CA VAL A 197 19.52 20.75 14.38
C VAL A 197 19.49 20.97 12.87
N GLU A 198 20.33 21.90 12.37
CA GLU A 198 20.39 22.25 10.93
C GLU A 198 21.06 21.19 10.04
N LYS A 199 21.72 20.20 10.63
CA LYS A 199 22.41 19.15 9.87
C LYS A 199 21.41 18.10 9.39
N HIS A 200 21.27 18.00 8.09
CA HIS A 200 20.37 17.04 7.44
C HIS A 200 21.16 15.85 6.86
N GLU A 201 20.56 14.67 6.89
CA GLU A 201 21.03 13.46 6.24
C GLU A 201 20.07 13.06 5.13
N PHE A 202 20.60 12.69 3.96
CA PHE A 202 19.80 12.31 2.80
C PHE A 202 20.01 10.83 2.47
N ILE A 203 18.94 10.07 2.47
CA ILE A 203 18.99 8.61 2.31
C ILE A 203 18.04 8.19 1.19
N PRO A 204 18.54 7.52 0.13
CA PRO A 204 17.67 7.03 -0.92
C PRO A 204 16.78 5.89 -0.41
N ALA A 205 15.52 5.87 -0.83
CA ALA A 205 14.62 4.74 -0.65
C ALA A 205 14.54 3.93 -1.96
N LYS A 206 14.54 2.60 -1.85
CA LYS A 206 14.48 1.68 -2.99
C LYS A 206 13.10 1.06 -3.10
N GLU A 207 12.54 1.04 -4.29
CA GLU A 207 11.28 0.33 -4.53
C GLU A 207 11.47 -1.18 -4.30
N GLY A 208 10.65 -1.75 -3.41
CA GLY A 208 10.59 -3.19 -3.15
C GLY A 208 9.34 -3.79 -3.77
N ASN A 209 8.19 -3.44 -3.19
CA ASN A 209 6.87 -3.75 -3.75
C ASN A 209 6.38 -2.58 -4.61
N LYS A 210 5.38 -2.83 -5.46
CA LYS A 210 4.81 -1.79 -6.35
C LYS A 210 4.36 -0.56 -5.53
N GLY A 211 5.04 0.56 -5.73
CA GLY A 211 4.76 1.82 -5.04
C GLY A 211 5.13 1.84 -3.56
N GLU A 212 5.83 0.82 -3.06
CA GLU A 212 6.41 0.79 -1.71
C GLU A 212 7.93 0.93 -1.82
N TYR A 213 8.47 1.98 -1.22
CA TYR A 213 9.88 2.30 -1.20
C TYR A 213 10.43 2.14 0.20
N GLU A 214 11.52 1.41 0.34
CA GLU A 214 12.14 1.10 1.62
C GLU A 214 13.47 1.82 1.78
N SER A 215 13.67 2.44 2.94
CA SER A 215 14.93 3.01 3.37
C SER A 215 15.30 2.50 4.75
N LYS A 216 16.59 2.24 4.96
CA LYS A 216 17.13 1.75 6.22
C LYS A 216 18.07 2.78 6.82
N HIS A 217 17.91 3.07 8.09
CA HIS A 217 18.75 4.02 8.80
C HIS A 217 18.98 3.60 10.25
N THR A 218 20.14 3.98 10.81
CA THR A 218 20.47 3.74 12.22
C THR A 218 20.65 5.07 12.94
N PHE A 219 19.66 5.45 13.73
CA PHE A 219 19.71 6.69 14.52
C PHE A 219 20.68 6.54 15.69
N LYS A 220 21.55 7.53 15.89
CA LYS A 220 22.59 7.50 16.94
C LYS A 220 22.18 8.15 18.25
N GLU A 221 21.15 8.97 18.23
CA GLU A 221 20.68 9.70 19.40
C GLU A 221 19.16 9.62 19.50
N ALA A 222 18.67 9.51 20.73
CA ALA A 222 17.24 9.65 21.00
C ALA A 222 16.77 11.08 20.77
N GLY A 223 15.47 11.22 20.52
CA GLY A 223 14.80 12.51 20.37
C GLY A 223 13.80 12.53 19.22
N THR A 224 13.29 13.72 18.97
CA THR A 224 12.37 14.01 17.87
C THR A 224 13.16 14.30 16.60
N TYR A 225 12.80 13.63 15.52
CA TYR A 225 13.36 13.86 14.19
C TYR A 225 12.27 14.24 13.21
N LYS A 226 12.60 15.10 12.28
CA LYS A 226 11.78 15.41 11.10
C LYS A 226 12.30 14.57 9.94
N VAL A 227 11.37 13.97 9.21
CA VAL A 227 11.63 13.18 8.01
C VAL A 227 10.83 13.78 6.88
N LYS A 228 11.52 14.35 5.89
CA LYS A 228 10.91 14.85 4.67
C LYS A 228 11.15 13.86 3.54
N VAL A 229 10.06 13.29 3.04
CA VAL A 229 10.04 12.45 1.85
C VAL A 229 10.05 13.35 0.63
N HIS A 230 11.04 13.18 -0.25
CA HIS A 230 11.09 13.79 -1.58
C HIS A 230 10.78 12.74 -2.63
N VAL A 231 9.85 13.06 -3.54
CA VAL A 231 9.41 12.18 -4.63
C VAL A 231 9.61 12.88 -5.95
N LYS A 232 10.35 12.25 -6.87
CA LYS A 232 10.55 12.73 -8.24
C LYS A 232 10.21 11.66 -9.26
N LYS A 233 9.42 11.99 -10.28
CA LYS A 233 9.18 11.11 -11.42
C LYS A 233 8.79 11.91 -12.67
N GLY A 234 9.72 12.04 -13.62
CA GLY A 234 9.51 12.93 -14.76
C GLY A 234 9.36 14.38 -14.30
N GLU A 235 8.21 15.00 -14.57
CA GLU A 235 7.89 16.37 -14.12
C GLU A 235 7.30 16.42 -12.69
N LEU A 236 6.90 15.28 -12.13
CA LEU A 236 6.40 15.21 -10.76
C LEU A 236 7.52 15.51 -9.77
N HIS A 237 7.30 16.48 -8.90
CA HIS A 237 8.17 16.77 -7.77
C HIS A 237 7.33 17.14 -6.55
N GLU A 238 7.21 16.21 -5.61
CA GLU A 238 6.38 16.34 -4.42
C GLU A 238 7.18 16.05 -3.17
N HIS A 239 6.71 16.58 -2.05
CA HIS A 239 7.30 16.26 -0.76
C HIS A 239 6.29 16.26 0.37
N LYS A 240 6.55 15.43 1.38
CA LYS A 240 5.79 15.40 2.63
C LYS A 240 6.76 15.32 3.80
N GLU A 241 6.54 16.15 4.82
CA GLU A 241 7.28 16.11 6.07
C GLU A 241 6.44 15.42 7.14
N GLU A 242 7.06 14.53 7.90
CA GLU A 242 6.47 13.90 9.08
C GLU A 242 7.48 13.90 10.24
N THR A 243 6.97 13.83 11.46
CA THR A 243 7.78 13.78 12.67
C THR A 243 7.83 12.35 13.21
N VAL A 244 9.04 11.87 13.55
CA VAL A 244 9.27 10.54 14.14
C VAL A 244 9.98 10.66 15.48
N GLU A 245 9.65 9.76 16.41
CA GLU A 245 10.24 9.71 17.74
C GLU A 245 11.23 8.54 17.84
N VAL A 246 12.47 8.84 18.26
CA VAL A 246 13.55 7.85 18.43
C VAL A 246 13.80 7.62 19.90
N LYS A 247 13.73 6.36 20.35
CA LYS A 247 13.79 5.95 21.77
C LYS A 247 15.01 5.12 22.13
#